data_AF-A0A286X7V3-F1
#
_entry.id   AF-A0A286X7V3-F1
#
_cell.length_a   1.000
_cell.length_b   1.000
_cell.length_c   1.000
_cell.angle_alpha   90.00
_cell.angle_beta   90.00
_cell.angle_gamma   90.00
#
_symmetry.space_group_name_H-M   'P 1'
#
loop_
_entity.id
_entity.type
_entity.pdbx_description
1 polymer ?
#
loop_
_entity_poly.entity_id
_entity_poly.type
_entity_poly.pdbx_seq_one_letter_code
_entity_poly.pdbx_strand_id
1 'polypeptide(L)' 'VISLAEFFWPCILFTILMVLRFQEPPRHRDSCFLQPRDLPSRGVLPFVQSLLCNTGSTCRNVSFEGYMDHHF' A
#
# COMPACT_ATOMS: atom_id res chain seq x y z
N VAL A 1 14.85 40.28 -19.93
CA VAL A 1 15.02 38.85 -20.33
C VAL A 1 15.06 37.93 -19.10
N ILE A 2 15.87 38.25 -18.09
CA ILE A 2 16.02 37.44 -16.86
C ILE A 2 14.71 37.35 -16.04
N SER A 3 13.96 38.45 -15.92
CA SER A 3 12.68 38.49 -15.20
C SER A 3 11.56 37.63 -15.83
N LEU A 4 11.60 37.38 -17.14
CA LEU A 4 10.64 36.50 -17.79
C LEU A 4 10.99 35.03 -17.49
N ALA A 5 12.28 34.68 -17.55
CA ALA A 5 12.75 33.34 -17.23
C ALA A 5 12.42 32.93 -15.78
N GLU A 6 12.55 33.86 -14.84
CA GLU A 6 12.22 33.63 -13.42
C GLU A 6 10.73 33.35 -13.18
N PHE A 7 9.85 33.89 -14.02
CA PHE A 7 8.41 33.62 -13.98
C PHE A 7 8.00 32.38 -14.77
N PHE A 8 8.58 32.16 -15.95
CA PHE A 8 8.27 30.99 -16.78
C PHE A 8 8.76 29.68 -16.15
N TRP A 9 9.87 29.72 -15.41
CA TRP A 9 10.43 28.54 -14.74
C TRP A 9 9.46 27.85 -13.76
N PRO A 10 8.88 28.53 -12.75
CA PRO A 10 7.89 27.90 -11.87
C PRO A 10 6.65 27.46 -12.64
N CYS A 11 6.17 28.24 -13.62
CA CYS A 11 5.03 27.82 -14.45
C CYS A 11 5.30 26.48 -15.15
N ILE A 12 6.46 26.33 -15.79
CA ILE A 12 6.85 25.09 -16.47
C ILE A 12 6.96 23.93 -15.48
N LEU A 13 7.59 24.16 -14.31
CA LEU A 13 7.68 23.13 -13.26
C LEU A 13 6.30 22.68 -12.77
N PHE A 14 5.39 23.62 -12.51
CA PHE A 14 4.02 23.32 -12.11
C PHE A 14 3.27 22.54 -13.20
N THR A 15 3.39 22.94 -14.46
CA THR A 15 2.77 22.22 -15.58
C THR A 15 3.29 20.79 -15.68
N ILE A 16 4.60 20.57 -15.56
CA ILE A 16 5.20 19.22 -15.59
C ILE A 16 4.67 18.37 -14.43
N LEU A 17 4.71 18.89 -13.20
CA LEU A 17 4.20 18.17 -12.02
C LEU A 17 2.71 17.86 -12.13
N MET A 18 1.92 18.79 -12.68
CA MET A 18 0.50 18.60 -12.94
C MET A 18 0.30 17.44 -13.92
N VAL A 19 0.97 17.45 -15.08
CA VAL A 19 0.89 16.37 -16.06
C VAL A 19 1.30 15.01 -15.47
N LEU A 20 2.39 14.95 -14.71
CA LEU A 20 2.82 13.70 -14.04
C LEU A 20 1.74 13.16 -13.09
N ARG A 21 1.11 14.03 -12.30
CA ARG A 21 0.00 13.63 -11.41
C ARG A 21 -1.24 13.15 -12.18
N PHE A 22 -1.47 13.63 -13.41
CA PHE A 22 -2.55 13.13 -14.26
C PHE A 22 -2.23 11.77 -14.87
N GLN A 23 -0.96 11.48 -15.18
CA GLN A 23 -0.54 10.17 -15.69
C GLN A 23 -0.60 9.08 -14.62
N GLU A 24 -0.36 9.44 -13.36
CA GLU A 24 -0.40 8.54 -12.22
C GLU A 24 -1.54 8.95 -11.27
N PRO A 25 -2.82 8.74 -11.68
CA PRO A 25 -3.93 9.03 -10.80
C PRO A 25 -3.77 8.21 -9.51
N PRO A 26 -4.08 8.77 -8.34
CA PRO A 26 -3.99 8.04 -7.09
C PRO A 26 -4.89 6.81 -7.20
N ARG A 27 -4.25 5.63 -7.33
CA ARG A 27 -4.94 4.35 -7.31
C ARG A 27 -5.50 4.19 -5.91
N HIS A 28 -6.82 4.32 -5.78
CA HIS A 28 -7.50 3.97 -4.54
C HIS A 28 -7.12 2.52 -4.21
N ARG A 29 -6.47 2.34 -3.06
CA ARG A 29 -6.17 1.02 -2.51
C ARG A 29 -7.14 0.83 -1.37
N ASP A 30 -8.04 -0.13 -1.54
CA ASP A 30 -8.92 -0.55 -0.45
C ASP A 30 -8.07 -1.01 0.74
N SER A 31 -8.64 -0.90 1.95
CA SER A 31 -7.98 -1.34 3.18
C SER A 31 -7.61 -2.81 3.08
N CYS A 32 -6.31 -3.10 3.05
CA CYS A 32 -5.79 -4.44 2.85
C CYS A 32 -5.36 -5.08 4.16
N PHE A 33 -6.17 -6.01 4.67
CA PHE A 33 -5.87 -6.75 5.89
C PHE A 33 -5.31 -8.12 5.57
N LEU A 34 -4.17 -8.45 6.19
CA LEU A 34 -3.55 -9.77 6.14
C LEU A 34 -3.69 -10.48 7.48
N GLN A 35 -3.68 -11.80 7.43
CA GLN A 35 -3.71 -12.64 8.62
C GLN A 35 -2.40 -12.51 9.43
N PRO A 36 -2.45 -12.52 10.77
CA PRO A 36 -1.24 -12.53 11.59
C PRO A 36 -0.37 -13.76 11.30
N ARG A 37 0.96 -13.55 11.27
CA ARG A 37 1.97 -14.62 11.13
C ARG A 37 2.63 -14.88 12.47
N ASP A 38 2.93 -16.14 12.74
CA ASP A 38 3.68 -16.54 13.92
C ASP A 38 5.14 -16.14 13.77
N LEU A 39 5.76 -15.68 14.86
CA LEU A 39 7.19 -15.40 14.91
C LEU A 39 7.96 -16.68 15.27
N PRO A 40 9.23 -16.84 14.85
CA PRO A 40 10.06 -17.98 15.22
C PRO A 40 10.27 -18.11 16.74
N SER A 41 10.04 -17.04 17.51
CA SER A 41 10.05 -17.05 18.98
C SER A 41 8.89 -17.82 19.61
N ARG A 42 7.77 -18.04 18.91
CA ARG A 42 6.69 -18.95 19.33
C ARG A 42 6.99 -20.42 19.00
N GLY A 43 8.11 -20.70 18.34
CA GLY A 43 8.53 -22.02 17.89
C GLY A 43 8.76 -22.07 16.39
N VAL A 44 9.75 -22.87 15.97
CA VAL A 44 10.14 -22.98 14.55
C VAL A 44 9.07 -23.71 13.72
N LEU A 45 8.43 -24.75 14.28
CA LEU A 45 7.36 -25.50 13.61
C LEU A 45 6.12 -24.63 13.28
N PRO A 46 5.50 -23.91 14.25
CA PRO A 46 4.37 -23.04 13.93
C PRO A 46 4.75 -21.89 13.00
N PHE A 47 5.98 -21.36 13.10
CA PHE A 47 6.50 -20.35 12.17
C PHE A 47 6.54 -20.87 10.72
N VAL A 48 7.18 -22.03 10.48
CA VAL A 48 7.31 -22.59 9.13
C VAL A 48 5.94 -22.96 8.56
N GLN A 49 5.05 -23.53 9.39
CA GLN A 49 3.68 -23.84 8.98
C GLN A 49 2.92 -22.57 8.59
N SER A 50 2.98 -21.53 9.41
CA SER A 50 2.32 -20.25 9.16
C SER A 50 2.91 -19.55 7.92
N LEU A 51 4.23 -19.64 7.71
CA LEU A 51 4.93 -19.09 6.55
C LEU A 51 4.49 -19.79 5.26
N LEU A 52 4.54 -21.12 5.21
CA LEU A 52 4.16 -21.91 4.04
C LEU A 52 2.66 -21.79 3.73
N CYS A 53 1.80 -21.83 4.75
CA CYS A 53 0.35 -21.72 4.59
C CYS A 53 -0.08 -20.31 4.12
N ASN A 54 0.60 -19.25 4.59
CA ASN A 54 0.31 -17.87 4.19
C ASN A 54 1.21 -17.38 3.04
N THR A 55 1.90 -18.28 2.33
CA THR A 55 2.65 -17.91 1.12
C THR A 55 1.65 -17.75 -0.03
N GLY A 56 1.42 -16.51 -0.47
CA GLY A 56 0.42 -16.19 -1.49
C GLY A 56 -0.96 -15.84 -0.93
N SER A 57 -1.05 -15.41 0.32
CA SER A 57 -2.33 -14.98 0.91
C SER A 57 -2.94 -13.80 0.14
N THR A 58 -4.24 -13.89 -0.14
CA THR A 58 -5.00 -12.80 -0.75
C THR A 58 -5.33 -11.75 0.31
N CYS A 59 -5.18 -10.50 -0.09
CA CYS A 59 -5.64 -9.35 0.67
C CYS A 59 -7.17 -9.40 0.93
N ARG A 60 -7.61 -9.04 2.14
CA ARG A 60 -9.03 -8.93 2.49
C ARG A 60 -9.39 -7.48 2.83
N ASN A 61 -10.62 -7.07 2.51
CA ASN A 61 -11.14 -5.73 2.81
C ASN A 61 -11.67 -5.58 4.26
N VAL A 62 -11.64 -6.66 5.04
CA VAL A 62 -12.10 -6.71 6.44
C VAL A 62 -10.95 -7.09 7.36
N SER A 63 -10.91 -6.50 8.56
CA SER A 63 -9.90 -6.83 9.55
C SER A 63 -10.04 -8.28 10.02
N PHE A 64 -8.94 -8.90 10.45
CA PHE A 64 -8.96 -10.26 10.98
C PHE A 64 -9.89 -10.38 12.19
N GLU A 65 -9.96 -9.34 13.03
CA GLU A 65 -10.87 -9.25 14.18
C GLU A 65 -12.34 -9.22 13.74
N GLY A 66 -12.69 -8.34 12.80
CA GLY A 66 -14.06 -8.28 12.27
C GLY A 66 -14.47 -9.53 11.49
N TYR A 67 -13.52 -10.23 10.85
CA TYR A 67 -13.79 -11.54 10.23
C TYR A 67 -14.18 -12.59 11.28
N MET A 68 -13.51 -12.59 12.44
CA MET A 68 -13.81 -13.55 13.51
C MET A 68 -15.21 -13.27 14.08
N ASP A 69 -15.56 -12.02 14.35
CA ASP A 69 -16.88 -11.64 14.89
C ASP A 69 -18.06 -12.02 13.98
N HIS A 70 -17.89 -11.95 12.66
CA HIS A 70 -18.93 -12.32 11.69
C HIS A 70 -19.10 -13.82 11.47
N HIS A 71 -18.15 -14.64 11.95
CA HIS A 71 -18.10 -16.07 11.70
C HIS A 71 -18.42 -16.92 12.95
N PHE A 72 -18.85 -16.25 14.03
CA PHE A 72 -19.39 -16.82 15.27
C PHE A 72 -20.91 -16.66 15.36
#